data_AF-A0A257JDB4-F1
#
_entry.id   AF-A0A257JDB4-F1
#
_cell.length_a   1.000
_cell.length_b   1.000
_cell.length_c   1.000
_cell.angle_alpha   90.00
_cell.angle_beta   90.00
_cell.angle_gamma   90.00
#
_symmetry.space_group_name_H-M   'P 1'
#
loop_
_entity.id
_entity.type
_entity.pdbx_description
1 polymer ?
#
loop_
_entity_poly.entity_id
_entity_poly.type
_entity_poly.pdbx_seq_one_letter_code
_entity_poly.pdbx_strand_id
1 'polypeptide(L)'
;MPLDESSPALPAASRTLIKRFADALWIEDGLARLTLEAYRRDLTLYAHWLADTTGRSIEQSRESDLLGYIAHRHAGTRATTANRRLTVFKRFFRWALREHLVAEDATLRLGSARQPLRVPKVL
;
A
#
# COMPACT_ATOMS: atom_id res chain seq x y z
N MET A 1 5.37 -34.93 4.90
CA MET A 1 4.12 -34.17 4.74
C MET A 1 4.48 -32.91 3.96
N PRO A 2 4.06 -32.74 2.70
CA PRO A 2 4.51 -31.61 1.90
C PRO A 2 3.86 -30.33 2.45
N LEU A 3 4.69 -29.31 2.64
CA LEU A 3 4.26 -27.99 3.08
C LEU A 3 3.62 -27.29 1.89
N ASP A 4 2.36 -26.90 2.09
CA ASP A 4 1.47 -26.10 1.26
C ASP A 4 2.19 -25.02 0.43
N GLU A 5 2.32 -25.22 -0.89
CA GLU A 5 2.77 -24.21 -1.88
C GLU A 5 1.66 -23.20 -2.25
N SER A 6 0.56 -23.16 -1.49
CA SER A 6 -0.63 -22.37 -1.82
C SER A 6 -0.56 -20.93 -1.30
N SER A 7 0.62 -20.30 -1.25
CA SER A 7 0.64 -18.84 -1.12
C SER A 7 0.13 -18.29 -2.46
N PRO A 8 -1.05 -17.63 -2.51
CA PRO A 8 -1.61 -17.22 -3.78
C PRO A 8 -0.60 -16.31 -4.47
N ALA A 9 -0.26 -16.70 -5.70
CA ALA A 9 0.56 -15.87 -6.55
C ALA A 9 -0.05 -14.47 -6.59
N LEU A 10 0.80 -13.44 -6.44
CA LEU A 10 0.37 -12.04 -6.50
C LEU A 10 -0.65 -11.85 -7.63
N PRO A 11 -1.88 -11.36 -7.34
CA PRO A 11 -2.91 -11.25 -8.36
C PRO A 11 -2.40 -10.54 -9.60
N ALA A 12 -2.72 -11.05 -10.79
CA ALA A 12 -2.20 -10.54 -12.05
C ALA A 12 -2.52 -9.05 -12.24
N ALA A 13 -3.72 -8.61 -11.84
CA ALA A 13 -4.12 -7.21 -11.82
C ALA A 13 -3.17 -6.37 -10.95
N SER A 14 -2.93 -6.77 -9.69
CA SER A 14 -2.00 -6.10 -8.78
C SER A 14 -0.60 -5.99 -9.37
N ARG A 15 -0.07 -7.06 -9.96
CA ARG A 15 1.26 -7.06 -10.60
C ARG A 15 1.36 -6.04 -11.72
N THR A 16 0.35 -6.02 -12.61
CA THR A 16 0.29 -5.10 -13.74
C THR A 16 0.22 -3.65 -13.28
N LEU A 17 -0.62 -3.36 -12.28
CA LEU A 17 -0.79 -2.01 -11.75
C LEU A 17 0.46 -1.49 -11.03
N ILE A 18 1.14 -2.33 -10.26
CA ILE A 18 2.41 -1.97 -9.61
C ILE A 18 3.48 -1.62 -10.65
N LYS A 19 3.55 -2.37 -11.76
CA LYS A 19 4.46 -2.06 -12.86
C LYS A 19 4.10 -0.73 -13.52
N ARG A 20 2.83 -0.55 -13.92
CA ARG A 20 2.35 0.69 -14.55
C ARG A 20 2.60 1.92 -13.69
N PHE A 21 2.36 1.82 -12.38
CA PHE A 21 2.63 2.90 -11.42
C PHE A 21 4.13 3.26 -11.36
N ALA A 22 5.01 2.26 -11.30
CA ALA A 22 6.45 2.51 -11.26
C ALA A 22 6.96 3.15 -12.57
N ASP A 23 6.45 2.69 -13.71
CA ASP A 23 6.77 3.27 -15.03
C ASP A 23 6.29 4.74 -15.11
N ALA A 24 5.07 5.03 -14.64
CA ALA A 24 4.52 6.38 -14.59
C ALA A 24 5.35 7.32 -13.70
N LEU A 25 5.71 6.89 -12.48
CA LEU A 25 6.55 7.69 -11.59
C LEU A 25 7.97 7.93 -12.13
N TRP A 26 8.50 6.99 -12.90
CA TRP A 26 9.78 7.19 -13.56
C TRP A 26 9.69 8.27 -14.65
N ILE A 27 8.63 8.26 -15.45
CA ILE A 27 8.41 9.21 -16.55
C ILE A 27 8.02 10.60 -16.02
N GLU A 28 7.10 10.68 -15.06
CA GLU A 28 6.56 11.96 -14.54
C GLU A 28 7.51 12.65 -13.57
N ASP A 29 8.10 11.90 -12.62
CA ASP A 29 8.83 12.46 -11.49
C ASP A 29 10.35 12.20 -11.55
N GLY A 30 10.84 11.42 -12.52
CA GLY A 30 12.27 11.09 -12.64
C GLY A 30 12.83 10.36 -11.41
N LEU A 31 12.00 9.60 -10.67
CA LEU A 31 12.44 8.99 -9.42
C LEU A 31 13.60 8.02 -9.62
N ALA A 32 14.57 8.09 -8.70
CA ALA A 32 15.70 7.18 -8.66
C ALA A 32 15.24 5.71 -8.54
N ARG A 33 15.98 4.81 -9.19
CA ARG A 33 15.70 3.37 -9.26
C ARG A 33 15.47 2.73 -7.89
N LEU A 34 16.29 3.08 -6.88
CA LEU A 34 16.16 2.54 -5.53
C LEU A 34 14.84 2.96 -4.85
N THR A 35 14.37 4.17 -5.12
CA THR A 35 13.08 4.66 -4.61
C THR A 35 11.92 3.91 -5.27
N LEU A 36 11.97 3.72 -6.59
CA LEU A 36 10.98 2.93 -7.32
C LEU A 36 10.94 1.47 -6.84
N GLU A 37 12.09 0.87 -6.59
CA GLU A 37 12.18 -0.49 -6.06
C GLU A 37 11.57 -0.60 -4.66
N ALA A 38 11.86 0.36 -3.78
CA ALA A 38 11.25 0.42 -2.46
C ALA A 38 9.71 0.55 -2.53
N TYR A 39 9.21 1.37 -3.47
CA TYR A 39 7.78 1.56 -3.69
C TYR A 39 7.11 0.28 -4.19
N ARG A 40 7.71 -0.37 -5.20
CA ARG A 40 7.26 -1.66 -5.73
C ARG A 40 7.22 -2.72 -4.65
N ARG A 41 8.25 -2.80 -3.80
CA ARG A 41 8.32 -3.76 -2.69
C ARG A 41 7.21 -3.52 -1.68
N ASP A 42 6.98 -2.27 -1.29
CA ASP A 42 5.93 -1.92 -0.33
C ASP A 42 4.52 -2.24 -0.87
N LEU A 43 4.24 -1.96 -2.14
CA LEU A 43 2.96 -2.32 -2.78
C LEU A 43 2.79 -3.83 -2.97
N THR A 44 3.85 -4.53 -3.34
CA THR A 44 3.83 -5.99 -3.53
C THR A 44 3.50 -6.70 -2.22
N LEU A 45 4.12 -6.29 -1.11
CA LEU A 45 3.85 -6.84 0.21
C LEU A 45 2.40 -6.60 0.65
N TYR A 46 1.85 -5.42 0.36
CA TYR A 46 0.45 -5.12 0.64
C TYR A 46 -0.49 -5.97 -0.21
N ALA A 47 -0.24 -6.07 -1.52
CA ALA A 47 -1.09 -6.81 -2.44
C ALA A 47 -1.12 -8.33 -2.15
N HIS A 48 0.00 -8.92 -1.70
CA HIS A 48 0.00 -10.29 -1.19
C HIS A 48 -0.89 -10.43 0.04
N TRP A 49 -0.66 -9.60 1.06
CA TRP A 49 -1.46 -9.64 2.28
C TRP A 49 -2.96 -9.43 2.00
N LEU A 50 -3.32 -8.53 1.09
CA LEU A 50 -4.70 -8.26 0.70
C LEU A 50 -5.34 -9.47 0.01
N ALA A 51 -4.59 -10.13 -0.88
CA ALA A 51 -5.03 -11.34 -1.56
C ALA A 51 -5.22 -12.49 -0.56
N ASP A 52 -4.28 -12.69 0.35
CA ASP A 52 -4.33 -13.72 1.39
C ASP A 52 -5.53 -13.53 2.33
N THR A 53 -5.82 -12.27 2.70
CA THR A 53 -6.85 -11.96 3.70
C THR A 53 -8.25 -11.78 3.12
N THR A 54 -8.38 -11.37 1.85
CA THR A 54 -9.67 -10.98 1.29
C THR A 54 -9.91 -11.49 -0.14
N GLY A 55 -8.92 -12.10 -0.79
CA GLY A 55 -8.99 -12.53 -2.19
C GLY A 55 -8.98 -11.40 -3.22
N ARG A 56 -8.83 -10.14 -2.78
CA ARG A 56 -8.91 -8.96 -3.65
C ARG A 56 -7.56 -8.51 -4.18
N SER A 57 -7.60 -7.86 -5.32
CA SER A 57 -6.48 -7.15 -5.93
C SER A 57 -6.37 -5.71 -5.42
N ILE A 58 -5.23 -5.07 -5.67
CA ILE A 58 -4.87 -3.79 -5.05
C ILE A 58 -5.83 -2.64 -5.44
N GLU A 59 -6.42 -2.67 -6.63
CA GLU A 59 -7.42 -1.70 -7.10
C GLU A 59 -8.78 -1.85 -6.42
N GLN A 60 -9.05 -3.00 -5.82
CA GLN A 60 -10.28 -3.28 -5.07
C GLN A 60 -10.10 -3.00 -3.56
N SER A 61 -9.00 -2.35 -3.18
CA SER A 61 -8.72 -1.98 -1.80
C SER A 61 -9.80 -1.05 -1.26
N ARG A 62 -10.22 -1.32 -0.03
CA ARG A 62 -11.05 -0.43 0.78
C ARG A 62 -10.20 0.20 1.88
N GLU A 63 -10.73 1.25 2.49
CA GLU A 63 -10.13 1.89 3.66
C GLU A 63 -9.82 0.88 4.78
N SER A 64 -10.76 -0.02 5.07
CA SER A 64 -10.62 -1.07 6.09
C SER A 64 -9.42 -1.97 5.85
N ASP A 65 -9.07 -2.23 4.59
CA ASP A 65 -7.98 -3.13 4.23
C ASP A 65 -6.63 -2.46 4.50
N LEU A 66 -6.53 -1.17 4.20
CA LEU A 66 -5.32 -0.39 4.47
C LEU A 66 -5.10 -0.23 5.98
N LEU A 67 -6.16 0.02 6.75
CA LEU A 67 -6.10 0.04 8.22
C LEU A 67 -5.70 -1.33 8.77
N GLY A 68 -6.29 -2.42 8.26
CA GLY A 68 -5.95 -3.79 8.62
C GLY A 68 -4.48 -4.11 8.34
N TYR A 69 -3.95 -3.71 7.19
CA TYR A 69 -2.55 -3.91 6.85
C TYR A 69 -1.61 -3.10 7.75
N ILE A 70 -1.96 -1.84 8.06
CA ILE A 70 -1.17 -1.01 8.99
C ILE A 70 -1.12 -1.68 10.37
N ALA A 71 -2.24 -2.18 10.88
CA ALA A 71 -2.30 -2.90 12.14
C ALA A 71 -1.47 -4.19 12.11
N HIS A 72 -1.60 -4.99 11.03
CA HIS A 72 -0.82 -6.21 10.83
C HIS A 72 0.70 -5.95 10.82
N ARG A 73 1.15 -4.78 10.34
CA ARG A 73 2.57 -4.41 10.31
C ARG A 73 3.04 -3.62 11.54
N HIS A 74 2.15 -3.23 12.45
CA HIS A 74 2.44 -2.32 13.58
C HIS A 74 3.50 -2.88 14.53
N ALA A 75 3.42 -4.18 14.86
CA ALA A 75 4.26 -4.80 15.90
C ALA A 75 5.78 -4.85 15.58
N GLY A 76 6.19 -4.64 14.33
CA GLY A 76 7.60 -4.78 13.92
C GLY A 76 8.13 -3.71 12.96
N THR A 77 7.37 -2.64 12.70
CA THR A 77 7.75 -1.65 11.68
C THR A 77 8.27 -0.36 12.32
N ARG A 78 9.51 0.03 12.01
CA ARG A 78 10.06 1.34 12.38
C ARG A 78 9.21 2.47 11.81
N ALA A 79 9.08 3.58 12.55
CA ALA A 79 8.28 4.74 12.15
C ALA A 79 8.62 5.28 10.74
N THR A 80 9.91 5.27 10.36
CA THR A 80 10.38 5.68 9.04
C THR A 80 9.84 4.79 7.92
N THR A 81 9.81 3.47 8.12
CA THR A 81 9.25 2.50 7.18
C THR A 81 7.72 2.64 7.08
N ALA A 82 7.03 2.88 8.21
CA ALA A 82 5.60 3.13 8.22
C ALA A 82 5.23 4.42 7.48
N ASN A 83 6.02 5.49 7.63
CA ASN A 83 5.85 6.75 6.90
C ASN A 83 6.10 6.58 5.41
N ARG A 84 7.19 5.92 5.02
CA ARG A 84 7.43 5.59 3.61
C ARG A 84 6.25 4.86 2.99
N ARG A 85 5.76 3.78 3.62
CA ARG A 85 4.61 3.01 3.13
C ARG A 85 3.36 3.85 2.92
N LEU A 86 3.03 4.74 3.85
CA LEU A 86 1.88 5.63 3.68
C LEU A 86 2.08 6.57 2.50
N THR A 87 3.28 7.12 2.32
CA THR A 87 3.61 7.92 1.12
C THR A 87 3.42 7.11 -0.15
N VAL A 88 3.89 5.86 -0.18
CA VAL A 88 3.70 4.96 -1.33
C VAL A 88 2.21 4.73 -1.61
N PHE A 89 1.41 4.42 -0.59
CA PHE A 89 -0.03 4.19 -0.76
C PHE A 89 -0.74 5.43 -1.28
N LYS A 90 -0.51 6.59 -0.66
CA LYS A 90 -1.12 7.85 -1.12
C LYS A 90 -0.78 8.16 -2.57
N ARG A 91 0.48 7.96 -2.96
CA ARG A 91 0.91 8.16 -4.35
C ARG A 91 0.26 7.17 -5.31
N PHE A 92 0.20 5.89 -4.92
CA PHE A 92 -0.42 4.85 -5.73
C PHE A 92 -1.92 5.10 -5.96
N PHE A 93 -2.71 5.31 -4.90
CA PHE A 93 -4.16 5.49 -5.05
C PHE A 93 -4.53 6.81 -5.73
N ARG A 94 -3.76 7.88 -5.52
CA ARG A 94 -3.92 9.11 -6.31
C ARG A 94 -3.62 8.89 -7.80
N TRP A 95 -2.55 8.17 -8.12
CA TRP A 95 -2.24 7.81 -9.51
C TRP A 95 -3.35 6.93 -10.11
N ALA A 96 -3.79 5.90 -9.38
CA ALA A 96 -4.83 4.98 -9.85
C ALA A 96 -6.18 5.69 -10.08
N LEU A 97 -6.51 6.68 -9.25
CA LEU A 97 -7.72 7.49 -9.43
C LEU A 97 -7.62 8.38 -10.68
N ARG A 98 -6.46 9.03 -10.92
CA ARG A 98 -6.21 9.81 -12.15
C ARG A 98 -6.31 8.95 -13.41
N GLU A 99 -5.89 7.69 -13.32
CA GLU A 99 -5.94 6.71 -14.42
C GLU A 99 -7.31 6.01 -14.56
N HIS A 100 -8.32 6.39 -13.77
CA HIS A 100 -9.64 5.76 -13.73
C HIS A 100 -9.62 4.24 -13.42
N LEU A 101 -8.60 3.78 -12.69
CA LEU A 101 -8.45 2.38 -12.29
C LEU A 101 -9.18 2.05 -10.99
N VAL A 102 -9.49 3.07 -10.19
CA VAL A 102 -10.29 2.98 -8.97
C VAL A 102 -11.36 4.06 -9.00
N ALA A 103 -12.51 3.80 -8.38
CA ALA A 103 -13.60 4.77 -8.28
C ALA A 103 -13.32 5.85 -7.21
N GLU A 104 -12.59 5.49 -6.16
CA GLU A 104 -12.29 6.35 -5.02
C GLU A 104 -10.87 6.09 -4.48
N ASP A 105 -10.26 7.11 -3.87
CA ASP A 105 -8.97 6.98 -3.21
C ASP A 105 -9.16 6.38 -1.79
N ALA A 106 -8.79 5.11 -1.64
CA ALA A 106 -8.89 4.38 -0.38
C ALA A 106 -8.02 4.97 0.76
N THR A 107 -7.11 5.90 0.46
CA THR A 107 -6.23 6.55 1.44
C THR A 107 -6.77 7.85 2.04
N LEU A 108 -7.91 8.34 1.56
CA LEU A 108 -8.47 9.64 1.99
C LEU A 108 -8.61 9.75 3.51
N ARG A 109 -9.05 8.68 4.17
CA ARG A 109 -9.27 8.68 5.63
C ARG A 109 -8.04 8.24 6.46
N LEU A 110 -7.01 7.66 5.83
CA LEU A 110 -5.76 7.29 6.51
C LEU A 110 -4.99 8.49 7.06
N GLY A 111 -5.15 9.67 6.43
CA GLY A 111 -4.53 10.91 6.90
C GLY A 111 -5.03 11.35 8.28
N SER A 112 -6.30 11.07 8.60
CA SER A 112 -6.91 11.38 9.89
C SER A 112 -6.50 10.36 10.97
N ALA A 113 -6.43 9.08 10.62
CA ALA A 113 -6.08 7.99 11.55
C ALA A 113 -4.65 8.11 12.15
N ARG A 114 -3.74 8.86 11.51
CA ARG A 114 -2.37 9.10 12.00
C ARG A 114 -2.18 10.36 12.82
N GLN A 115 -3.20 11.21 13.03
CA GLN A 115 -3.08 12.20 14.09
C GLN A 115 -3.02 11.43 15.41
N PRO A 116 -1.89 11.45 16.14
CA PRO A 116 -1.92 10.98 17.50
C PRO A 116 -2.95 11.84 18.22
N LEU A 117 -3.90 11.24 18.95
CA LEU A 117 -4.60 11.99 19.97
C LEU A 117 -3.51 12.64 20.83
N ARG A 118 -3.36 13.97 20.70
CA ARG A 118 -2.60 14.75 21.66
C ARG A 118 -3.40 14.69 22.95
N VAL A 119 -3.10 13.71 23.79
CA VAL A 119 -3.55 13.74 25.19
C VAL A 119 -2.85 14.93 25.84
N PRO A 120 -3.58 15.95 26.31
CA PRO A 120 -2.97 17.03 27.06
C PRO A 120 -2.39 16.43 28.34
N LYS A 121 -1.08 16.63 28.53
CA LYS A 121 -0.40 16.27 29.77
C LYS A 121 -0.81 17.31 30.81
N VAL A 122 -1.78 16.96 31.64
CA VAL A 122 -2.13 17.74 32.82
C VAL A 122 -1.08 17.44 33.89
N LEU A 123 -0.39 18.48 34.34
CA LEU A 123 0.35 18.55 35.59
C LEU A 123 -0.23 19.73 36.37
#